data_AF-A0A944Y4H2-F1
#
_entry.id   AF-A0A944Y4H2-F1
#
_cell.length_a   1.000
_cell.length_b   1.000
_cell.length_c   1.000
_cell.angle_alpha   90.00
_cell.angle_beta   90.00
_cell.angle_gamma   90.00
#
_symmetry.space_group_name_H-M   'P 1'
#
loop_
_entity.id
_entity.type
_entity.pdbx_description
1 polymer ?
#
loop_
_entity_poly.entity_id
_entity_poly.type
_entity_poly.pdbx_seq_one_letter_code
_entity_poly.pdbx_strand_id
1 'polypeptide(L)'
;MKYLGLVEKHLRAREKFYGLFFRADPRQKEKLERLFYSSLKEIREFESSLGEEDKTRFESWNNGLKVDSTYSENHELAFDAASVAEGVFSDPHYLASQEEANYAEDNEESSGSIEDYLSYKGLS
;
A
#
# COMPACT_ATOMS: atom_id res chain seq x y z
N MET A 1 22.39 -17.67 -1.52
CA MET A 1 23.10 -16.91 -2.59
C MET A 1 22.29 -16.79 -3.89
N LYS A 2 21.70 -17.88 -4.43
CA LYS A 2 20.87 -17.82 -5.65
C LYS A 2 19.62 -16.93 -5.53
N TYR A 3 18.89 -17.00 -4.41
CA TYR A 3 17.71 -16.17 -4.15
C TYR A 3 18.00 -14.66 -4.21
N LEU A 4 19.03 -14.20 -3.49
CA LEU A 4 19.44 -12.78 -3.50
C LEU A 4 19.76 -12.27 -4.92
N GLY A 5 20.38 -13.09 -5.76
CA GLY A 5 20.62 -12.74 -7.16
C GLY A 5 19.34 -12.61 -7.99
N LEU A 6 18.33 -13.48 -7.74
CA LEU A 6 17.02 -13.37 -8.38
C LEU A 6 16.26 -12.12 -7.92
N VAL A 7 16.31 -11.83 -6.62
CA VAL A 7 15.74 -10.60 -6.03
C VAL A 7 16.41 -9.37 -6.62
N GLU A 8 17.73 -9.30 -6.68
CA GLU A 8 18.46 -8.17 -7.25
C GLU A 8 18.12 -7.98 -8.75
N LYS A 9 18.03 -9.09 -9.50
CA LYS A 9 17.59 -9.06 -10.90
C LYS A 9 16.17 -8.47 -11.02
N HIS A 10 15.25 -8.90 -10.17
CA HIS A 10 13.89 -8.38 -10.16
C HIS A 10 13.82 -6.91 -9.74
N LEU A 11 14.58 -6.48 -8.74
CA LEU A 11 14.66 -5.09 -8.31
C LEU A 11 15.15 -4.19 -9.46
N ARG A 12 16.20 -4.60 -10.19
CA ARG A 12 16.68 -3.86 -11.38
C ARG A 12 15.65 -3.84 -12.51
N ALA A 13 14.91 -4.92 -12.72
CA ALA A 13 13.84 -4.97 -13.73
C ALA A 13 12.67 -4.06 -13.34
N ARG A 14 12.28 -4.06 -12.06
CA ARG A 14 11.25 -3.20 -11.47
C ARG A 14 11.60 -1.73 -11.61
N GLU A 15 12.81 -1.34 -11.21
CA GLU A 15 13.30 0.03 -11.32
C GLU A 15 13.23 0.52 -12.77
N LYS A 16 13.72 -0.27 -13.74
CA LYS A 16 13.69 0.09 -15.16
C LYS A 16 12.27 0.18 -15.72
N PHE A 17 11.41 -0.76 -15.34
CA PHE A 17 10.03 -0.79 -15.81
C PHE A 17 9.26 0.45 -15.34
N TYR A 18 9.29 0.77 -14.04
CA TYR A 18 8.57 1.93 -13.51
C TYR A 18 9.25 3.26 -13.85
N GLY A 19 10.60 3.31 -13.87
CA GLY A 19 11.34 4.52 -14.21
C GLY A 19 11.12 5.00 -15.64
N LEU A 20 10.84 4.08 -16.58
CA LEU A 20 10.57 4.40 -17.98
C LEU A 20 9.10 4.22 -18.37
N PHE A 21 8.21 3.87 -17.44
CA PHE A 21 6.83 3.46 -17.74
C PHE A 21 6.05 4.50 -18.56
N PHE A 22 6.22 5.78 -18.26
CA PHE A 22 5.54 6.90 -18.92
C PHE A 22 6.34 7.51 -20.08
N ARG A 23 7.60 7.10 -20.28
CA ARG A 23 8.53 7.71 -21.24
C ARG A 23 8.97 6.75 -22.35
N ALA A 24 8.79 5.45 -22.16
CA ALA A 24 9.22 4.43 -23.10
C ALA A 24 8.26 4.31 -24.29
N ASP A 25 8.84 4.06 -25.47
CA ASP A 25 8.08 3.65 -26.65
C ASP A 25 7.30 2.35 -26.39
N PRO A 26 6.18 2.10 -27.09
CA PRO A 26 5.34 0.92 -26.86
C PRO A 26 6.10 -0.42 -26.90
N ARG A 27 7.04 -0.58 -27.86
CA ARG A 27 7.87 -1.79 -27.98
C ARG A 27 8.85 -1.95 -26.81
N GLN A 28 9.39 -0.83 -26.32
CA GLN A 28 10.29 -0.83 -25.19
C GLN A 28 9.52 -1.13 -23.90
N LYS A 29 8.32 -0.56 -23.74
CA LYS A 29 7.43 -0.85 -22.63
C LYS A 29 7.08 -2.34 -22.57
N GLU A 30 6.67 -2.95 -23.68
CA GLU A 30 6.36 -4.39 -23.74
C GLU A 30 7.57 -5.25 -23.34
N LYS A 31 8.78 -4.90 -23.80
CA LYS A 31 10.01 -5.60 -23.43
C LYS A 31 10.30 -5.48 -21.94
N LEU A 32 10.17 -4.28 -21.37
CA LEU A 32 10.41 -4.03 -19.95
C LEU A 32 9.38 -4.77 -19.08
N GLU A 33 8.12 -4.77 -19.49
CA GLU A 33 7.04 -5.49 -18.84
C GLU A 33 7.31 -7.00 -18.83
N ARG A 34 7.70 -7.56 -19.98
CA ARG A 34 8.06 -8.98 -20.10
C ARG A 34 9.21 -9.36 -19.16
N LEU A 35 10.25 -8.52 -19.08
CA LEU A 35 11.39 -8.74 -18.19
C LEU A 35 11.00 -8.65 -16.71
N PHE A 36 10.11 -7.71 -16.38
CA PHE A 36 9.58 -7.56 -15.02
C PHE A 36 8.83 -8.82 -14.59
N TYR A 37 7.86 -9.28 -15.38
CA TYR A 37 7.09 -10.49 -15.05
C TYR A 37 7.92 -11.77 -15.12
N SER A 38 8.87 -11.88 -16.05
CA SER A 38 9.74 -13.06 -16.12
C SER A 38 10.63 -13.18 -14.88
N SER A 39 11.22 -12.08 -14.43
CA SER A 39 12.05 -12.08 -13.21
C SER A 39 11.22 -12.38 -11.95
N LEU A 40 9.98 -11.91 -11.86
CA LEU A 40 9.07 -12.25 -10.77
C LEU A 40 8.71 -13.74 -10.78
N LYS A 41 8.45 -14.30 -11.97
CA LYS A 41 8.15 -15.72 -12.14
C LYS A 41 9.32 -16.60 -11.68
N GLU A 42 10.55 -16.24 -12.04
CA GLU A 42 11.75 -16.97 -11.60
C GLU A 42 11.90 -17.00 -10.07
N ILE A 43 11.56 -15.92 -9.37
CA ILE A 43 11.56 -15.88 -7.89
C ILE A 43 10.52 -16.86 -7.34
N ARG A 44 9.29 -16.81 -7.83
CA ARG A 44 8.19 -17.68 -7.37
C ARG A 44 8.47 -19.14 -7.68
N GLU A 45 9.02 -19.44 -8.86
CA GLU A 45 9.44 -20.79 -9.24
C GLU A 45 10.52 -21.31 -8.29
N PHE A 46 11.52 -20.48 -7.97
CA PHE A 46 12.52 -20.82 -6.96
C PHE A 46 11.88 -21.14 -5.62
N GLU A 47 11.02 -20.26 -5.09
CA GLU A 47 10.32 -20.46 -3.82
C GLU A 47 9.46 -21.74 -3.82
N SER A 48 8.77 -22.02 -4.92
CA SER A 48 7.95 -23.23 -5.07
C SER A 48 8.76 -24.53 -5.23
N SER A 49 10.00 -24.43 -5.70
CA SER A 49 10.89 -25.58 -5.91
C SER A 49 11.63 -26.03 -4.66
N LEU A 50 11.54 -25.26 -3.57
CA LEU A 50 12.14 -25.62 -2.29
C LEU A 50 11.36 -26.78 -1.65
N GLY A 51 12.07 -27.81 -1.20
CA GLY A 51 11.49 -28.85 -0.34
C GLY A 51 11.08 -28.29 1.02
N GLU A 52 10.24 -29.01 1.77
CA GLU A 52 9.69 -28.52 3.06
C GLU A 52 10.78 -28.14 4.08
N GLU A 53 11.87 -28.92 4.16
CA GLU A 53 13.00 -28.64 5.05
C GLU A 53 13.74 -27.34 4.66
N ASP A 54 14.04 -27.19 3.37
CA ASP A 54 14.71 -26.01 2.83
C ASP A 54 13.83 -24.75 2.92
N LYS A 55 12.51 -24.92 2.76
CA LYS A 55 11.53 -23.84 2.88
C LYS A 55 11.48 -23.29 4.31
N THR A 56 11.45 -24.16 5.32
CA THR A 56 11.46 -23.74 6.73
C THR A 56 12.74 -22.96 7.07
N ARG A 57 13.89 -23.45 6.59
CA ARG A 57 15.18 -22.77 6.76
C ARG A 57 15.22 -21.43 6.02
N PHE A 58 14.64 -21.39 4.83
CA PHE A 58 14.52 -20.18 4.02
C PHE A 58 13.62 -19.14 4.67
N GLU A 59 12.44 -19.52 5.18
CA GLU A 59 11.51 -18.63 5.90
C GLU A 59 12.14 -18.09 7.19
N SER A 60 12.83 -18.93 7.95
CA SER A 60 13.57 -18.47 9.14
C SER A 60 14.69 -17.47 8.81
N TRP A 61 15.25 -17.49 7.61
CA TRP A 61 16.26 -16.53 7.19
C TRP A 61 15.64 -15.27 6.55
N ASN A 62 14.59 -15.43 5.75
CA ASN A 62 13.97 -14.36 4.94
C ASN A 62 12.92 -13.55 5.73
N ASN A 63 12.11 -14.22 6.55
CA ASN A 63 11.14 -13.62 7.48
C ASN A 63 11.67 -13.60 8.92
N GLY A 64 12.94 -13.95 9.13
CA GLY A 64 13.57 -14.08 10.45
C GLY A 64 13.84 -12.78 11.21
N LEU A 65 13.28 -11.66 10.78
CA LEU A 65 13.31 -10.45 11.59
C LEU A 65 12.44 -10.72 12.81
N LYS A 66 13.08 -10.84 13.97
CA LYS A 66 12.38 -10.91 15.25
C LYS A 66 11.46 -9.69 15.33
N VAL A 67 10.23 -9.92 15.77
CA VAL A 67 9.30 -8.82 16.05
C VAL A 67 9.97 -7.93 17.09
N ASP A 68 10.03 -6.62 16.83
CA ASP A 68 10.72 -5.68 17.71
C ASP A 68 9.90 -5.45 18.99
N SER A 69 10.31 -6.11 20.07
CA SER A 69 9.75 -5.97 21.41
C SER A 69 10.47 -4.94 22.27
N THR A 70 11.49 -4.26 21.75
CA THR A 70 12.38 -3.38 22.53
C THR A 70 11.61 -2.30 23.29
N TYR A 71 10.64 -1.65 22.64
CA TYR A 71 9.83 -0.63 23.29
C TYR A 71 8.95 -1.20 24.41
N SER A 72 8.26 -2.31 24.15
CA SER A 72 7.37 -2.94 25.12
C SER A 72 8.13 -3.49 26.32
N GLU A 73 9.29 -4.12 26.10
CA GLU A 73 10.18 -4.59 27.16
C GLU A 73 10.70 -3.45 28.02
N ASN A 74 11.11 -2.33 27.40
CA ASN A 74 11.62 -1.16 28.12
C ASN A 74 10.55 -0.46 28.98
N HIS A 75 9.27 -0.63 28.67
CA HIS A 75 8.15 0.05 29.35
C HIS A 75 7.23 -0.91 30.10
N GLU A 76 7.63 -2.18 30.25
CA GLU A 76 6.84 -3.23 30.92
C GLU A 76 5.41 -3.37 30.35
N LEU A 77 5.27 -3.16 29.04
CA LEU A 77 3.99 -3.28 28.34
C LEU A 77 3.82 -4.71 27.81
N ALA A 78 2.59 -5.23 27.85
CA ALA A 78 2.25 -6.46 27.17
C ALA A 78 2.50 -6.30 25.66
N PHE A 79 3.28 -7.22 25.08
CA PHE A 79 3.61 -7.20 23.66
C PHE A 79 2.41 -7.59 22.78
N ASP A 80 1.52 -8.40 23.33
CA ASP A 80 0.32 -8.88 22.67
C ASP A 80 -0.73 -7.77 22.72
N ALA A 81 -0.94 -7.07 21.60
CA ALA A 81 -2.05 -6.14 21.49
C ALA A 81 -3.37 -6.93 21.65
N ALA A 82 -4.25 -6.48 22.55
CA ALA A 82 -5.61 -6.99 22.61
C ALA A 82 -6.26 -6.88 21.22
N SER A 83 -7.07 -7.86 20.84
CA SER A 83 -7.82 -7.82 19.57
C SER A 83 -8.54 -6.47 19.49
N VAL A 84 -8.32 -5.72 18.40
CA VAL A 84 -9.03 -4.47 18.16
C VAL A 84 -10.51 -4.75 18.29
N ALA A 85 -11.21 -3.99 19.13
CA ALA A 85 -12.65 -4.17 19.27
C ALA A 85 -13.29 -3.99 17.89
N GLU A 86 -14.04 -4.98 17.44
CA GLU A 86 -14.82 -4.90 16.21
C GLU A 86 -16.21 -4.38 16.58
N GLY A 87 -16.61 -3.25 16.02
CA GLY A 87 -17.89 -2.63 16.33
C GLY A 87 -18.13 -1.33 15.57
N VAL A 88 -19.36 -0.84 15.65
CA VAL A 88 -19.70 0.52 15.21
C VAL A 88 -19.28 1.46 16.33
N PHE A 89 -18.19 2.18 16.11
CA PHE A 89 -17.74 3.24 17.01
C PHE A 89 -18.46 4.53 16.65
N SER A 90 -18.96 5.25 17.65
CA SER A 90 -19.37 6.65 17.48
C SER A 90 -18.14 7.46 17.07
N ASP A 91 -18.20 8.14 15.93
CA ASP A 91 -17.11 9.01 15.49
C ASP A 91 -17.00 10.17 16.48
N PRO A 92 -15.88 10.32 17.21
CA PRO A 92 -15.72 11.36 18.21
C PRO A 92 -15.71 12.78 17.61
N HIS A 93 -15.71 12.91 16.28
CA HIS A 93 -15.72 14.17 15.57
C HIS A 93 -17.12 14.63 15.14
N TYR A 94 -18.17 13.81 15.29
CA TYR A 94 -19.53 14.31 15.12
C TYR A 94 -20.03 15.02 16.37
N LEU A 95 -20.69 16.16 16.15
CA LEU A 95 -21.56 16.76 17.16
C LEU A 95 -22.88 15.97 17.21
N ALA A 96 -23.53 15.91 18.38
CA ALA A 96 -24.82 15.23 18.53
C ALA A 96 -25.86 15.70 17.49
N SER A 97 -25.86 16.99 17.14
CA SER A 97 -26.74 17.56 16.11
C SER A 97 -26.45 17.06 14.69
N GLN A 98 -25.23 16.59 14.41
CA GLN A 98 -24.82 16.06 13.11
C GLN A 98 -25.11 14.56 13.00
N GLU A 99 -25.05 13.82 14.10
CA GLU A 99 -25.45 12.40 14.15
C GLU A 99 -26.97 12.23 13.96
N GLU A 100 -27.76 13.18 14.45
CA GLU A 100 -29.23 13.18 14.33
C GLU A 100 -29.74 13.74 12.99
N ALA A 101 -28.87 14.41 12.21
CA ALA A 101 -29.25 15.06 10.96
C ALA A 101 -29.27 14.09 9.78
N ASN A 102 -30.36 14.10 9.01
CA ASN A 102 -30.47 13.34 7.77
C ASN A 102 -30.16 14.24 6.56
N TYR A 103 -28.91 14.21 6.10
CA TYR A 103 -28.45 14.93 4.92
C TYR A 103 -28.78 14.22 3.60
N ALA A 104 -29.42 13.04 3.63
CA ALA A 104 -29.72 12.29 2.40
C ALA A 104 -30.71 13.01 1.48
N GLU A 105 -31.51 13.93 2.03
CA GLU A 105 -32.47 14.75 1.29
C GLU A 105 -32.01 16.20 1.12
N ASP A 106 -30.78 16.50 1.59
CA ASP A 106 -30.16 17.80 1.38
C ASP A 106 -29.82 17.95 -0.11
N ASN A 107 -30.73 18.60 -0.83
CA ASN A 107 -30.58 19.02 -2.21
C ASN A 107 -30.25 20.52 -2.27
N GLU A 108 -29.75 21.14 -1.19
CA GLU A 108 -29.11 22.46 -1.28
C GLU A 108 -27.83 22.33 -2.12
N GLU A 109 -28.03 22.30 -3.42
CA GLU A 109 -27.00 22.62 -4.38
C GLU A 109 -26.48 24.01 -4.02
N SER A 110 -25.17 24.12 -3.77
CA SER A 110 -24.51 25.42 -3.65
C SER A 110 -24.71 26.17 -4.96
N SER A 111 -25.80 26.92 -5.07
CA SER A 111 -26.11 27.70 -6.26
C SER A 111 -25.28 28.97 -6.22
N GLY A 112 -24.06 28.88 -6.75
CA GLY A 112 -23.29 30.04 -7.19
C GLY A 112 -23.17 29.98 -8.70
N SER A 113 -23.61 31.02 -9.40
CA SER A 113 -23.31 31.13 -10.82
C SER A 113 -21.82 31.41 -11.01
N ILE A 114 -21.31 31.24 -12.23
CA ILE A 114 -19.94 31.66 -12.56
C ILE A 114 -19.76 33.18 -12.33
N GLU A 115 -20.83 33.96 -12.45
CA GLU A 115 -20.80 35.39 -12.15
C GLU A 115 -20.63 35.66 -10.65
N ASP A 116 -21.26 34.86 -9.77
CA ASP A 116 -21.07 34.95 -8.32
C ASP A 116 -19.61 34.65 -7.93
N TYR A 117 -19.00 33.65 -8.56
CA TYR A 117 -17.59 33.32 -8.36
C TYR A 117 -16.66 34.48 -8.78
N LEU A 118 -16.90 35.06 -9.95
CA LEU A 118 -16.11 36.15 -10.51
C LEU A 118 -16.23 37.44 -9.66
N SER A 119 -17.45 37.76 -9.22
CA SER A 119 -17.75 38.85 -8.30
C SER A 119 -17.00 38.69 -6.97
N TYR A 120 -17.07 37.50 -6.36
CA TYR A 120 -16.36 37.22 -5.11
C TYR A 120 -14.83 37.35 -5.27
N LYS A 121 -14.28 36.99 -6.44
CA LYS A 121 -12.84 37.10 -6.71
C LYS A 121 -12.40 38.50 -7.17
N GLY A 122 -13.32 39.44 -7.33
CA GLY A 122 -13.01 40.79 -7.84
C GLY A 122 -12.51 40.76 -9.28
N LEU A 123 -12.86 39.72 -10.05
CA LEU A 123 -12.51 39.55 -11.44
C LEU A 123 -13.74 39.91 -12.27
N SER A 124 -13.96 41.20 -12.55
CA SER A 124 -15.00 41.66 -13.48
C SER A 124 -14.50 41.66 -14.92
#